data_AF-A0A1V6ETX8-F1
#
_entry.id   AF-A0A1V6ETX8-F1
#
_cell.length_a   1.000
_cell.length_b   1.000
_cell.length_c   1.000
_cell.angle_alpha   90.00
_cell.angle_beta   90.00
_cell.angle_gamma   90.00
#
_symmetry.space_group_name_H-M   'P 1'
#
loop_
_entity.id
_entity.type
_entity.pdbx_description
1 polymer ?
#
loop_
_entity_poly.entity_id
_entity_poly.type
_entity_poly.pdbx_seq_one_letter_code
_entity_poly.pdbx_strand_id
1 'polypeptide(L)'
;MHRSGILDSEFLSFYAKIAKMENIKIEGVFSHFASAESDLDFSRKQEERFWKVIDNLSVPPKYMHIDNSNALVNGLGKRSNLVRLGIMAYGIQISGNKDIGLQPVMTFKTILSQIKHIGKGEAVGYNRSWIAKEDCVYGILPIGYADGYDFMLSNCGVVGLKDKLCNVIGRISMDMICVDLSAVENPAIGDEAILIGGSNQETRAENLVARYGGNAYELLCQVGRRAKRYYFQEGKLVDSAPLSRRDFVPDDFSDSKLNQIIESAIAQRLQSIEIGELIYREMLRDFFYYKDRDIHYRYNFKHKIIFSHSLNIGYYNVATILNFDKVLSNDYFLVACAASEEILHRYFKRSDVEYRWLMDDRFELDTESFIVCLAKVDDIILRTTLTYIDGCLEIRCSHPNLKNKIGKKVHFTINTKTLYPSSLHQFSVFITELTRGVDIAFQFPTELETVDCVPFFSGQDKDPVISRTNEEIRVSSQPEEWIFPISGVVFAY
;
A
#
# COMPACT_ATOMS: atom_id res chain seq x y z
N MET A 1 -29.89 4.80 41.52
CA MET A 1 -29.41 3.80 40.54
C MET A 1 -28.94 2.51 41.20
N HIS A 2 -28.16 2.55 42.29
CA HIS A 2 -27.61 1.34 42.95
C HIS A 2 -26.68 0.48 42.08
N ARG A 3 -26.01 1.08 41.09
CA ARG A 3 -24.96 0.39 40.30
C ARG A 3 -23.59 0.46 40.99
N SER A 4 -23.25 1.63 41.51
CA SER A 4 -22.02 1.92 42.26
C SER A 4 -22.23 3.15 43.13
N GLY A 5 -21.38 3.33 44.14
CA GLY A 5 -21.42 4.48 45.05
C GLY A 5 -21.68 4.10 46.50
N ILE A 6 -21.62 5.10 47.38
CA ILE A 6 -21.89 4.99 48.82
C ILE A 6 -23.35 5.35 49.08
N LEU A 7 -23.98 4.68 50.06
CA LEU A 7 -25.34 5.01 50.48
C LEU A 7 -25.40 6.40 51.13
N ASP A 8 -26.54 7.07 51.00
CA ASP A 8 -26.78 8.40 51.57
C ASP A 8 -26.59 8.43 53.10
N SER A 9 -27.00 7.37 53.79
CA SER A 9 -26.80 7.18 55.23
C SER A 9 -25.34 7.08 55.66
N GLU A 10 -24.45 6.61 54.80
CA GLU A 10 -23.04 6.35 55.11
C GLU A 10 -22.11 7.44 54.58
N PHE A 11 -22.59 8.21 53.59
CA PHE A 11 -21.78 9.12 52.79
C PHE A 11 -20.99 10.13 53.63
N LEU A 12 -21.65 10.82 54.58
CA LEU A 12 -20.98 11.85 55.40
C LEU A 12 -19.81 11.27 56.21
N SER A 13 -19.99 10.08 56.77
CA SER A 13 -18.95 9.39 57.53
C SER A 13 -17.78 8.95 56.64
N PHE A 14 -18.08 8.51 55.41
CA PHE A 14 -17.09 8.09 54.43
C PHE A 14 -16.29 9.29 53.90
N TYR A 15 -16.98 10.37 53.53
CA TYR A 15 -16.39 11.62 53.05
C TYR A 15 -15.41 12.19 54.09
N ALA A 16 -15.80 12.23 55.36
CA ALA A 16 -14.95 12.72 56.44
C ALA A 16 -13.68 11.87 56.66
N LYS A 17 -13.74 10.55 56.39
CA LYS A 17 -12.56 9.67 56.45
C LYS A 17 -11.58 9.98 55.33
N ILE A 18 -12.08 10.12 54.10
CA ILE A 18 -11.24 10.44 52.94
C ILE A 18 -10.65 11.85 53.05
N ALA A 19 -11.42 12.83 53.53
CA ALA A 19 -10.96 14.21 53.69
C ALA A 19 -9.79 14.37 54.70
N LYS A 20 -9.55 13.37 55.57
CA LYS A 20 -8.42 13.35 56.51
C LYS A 20 -7.14 12.74 55.94
N MET A 21 -7.20 12.14 54.75
CA MET A 21 -6.05 11.49 54.14
C MET A 21 -5.17 12.53 53.43
N GLU A 22 -3.95 12.73 53.93
CA GLU A 22 -3.05 13.82 53.49
C GLU A 22 -2.72 13.80 51.99
N ASN A 23 -2.70 12.61 51.37
CA ASN A 23 -2.34 12.43 49.97
C ASN A 23 -3.55 12.26 49.03
N ILE A 24 -4.78 12.48 49.51
CA ILE A 24 -6.00 12.37 48.70
C ILE A 24 -6.77 13.69 48.75
N LYS A 25 -7.05 14.24 47.57
CA LYS A 25 -7.88 15.43 47.42
C LYS A 25 -9.22 15.06 46.81
N ILE A 26 -10.30 15.42 47.51
CA ILE A 26 -11.66 15.26 46.97
C ILE A 26 -11.94 16.43 46.02
N GLU A 27 -11.90 16.16 44.71
CA GLU A 27 -12.18 17.18 43.70
C GLU A 27 -13.68 17.34 43.44
N GLY A 28 -14.44 16.25 43.52
CA GLY A 28 -15.87 16.26 43.24
C GLY A 28 -16.65 15.12 43.87
N VAL A 29 -17.96 15.30 43.93
CA VAL A 29 -18.94 14.31 44.37
C VAL A 29 -20.04 14.22 43.32
N PHE A 30 -20.47 13.01 43.00
CA PHE A 30 -21.47 12.81 41.96
C PHE A 30 -22.46 11.70 42.27
N SER A 31 -23.59 11.75 41.57
CA SER A 31 -24.55 10.65 41.48
C SER A 31 -25.01 10.48 40.02
N HIS A 32 -25.92 9.54 39.77
CA HIS A 32 -26.46 9.27 38.44
C HIS A 32 -27.97 8.98 38.50
N PHE A 33 -28.73 9.66 37.65
CA PHE A 33 -30.14 9.36 37.44
C PHE A 33 -30.32 7.98 36.80
N ALA A 34 -31.30 7.22 37.27
CA ALA A 34 -31.61 5.91 36.71
C ALA A 34 -32.71 5.95 35.65
N SER A 35 -33.54 7.00 35.67
CA SER A 35 -34.76 7.08 34.84
C SER A 35 -35.01 8.52 34.38
N ALA A 36 -33.95 9.26 34.05
CA ALA A 36 -34.06 10.64 33.61
C ALA A 36 -34.89 10.77 32.31
N GLU A 37 -34.97 9.70 31.51
CA GLU A 37 -35.74 9.60 30.28
C GLU A 37 -37.20 9.13 30.45
N SER A 38 -37.55 8.43 31.54
CA SER A 38 -38.81 7.68 31.63
C SER A 38 -39.62 7.92 32.92
N ASP A 39 -38.98 8.32 34.02
CA ASP A 39 -39.64 8.61 35.30
C ASP A 39 -39.00 9.84 35.95
N LEU A 40 -39.57 11.00 35.62
CA LEU A 40 -39.10 12.30 36.12
C LEU A 40 -39.36 12.48 37.61
N ASP A 41 -40.42 11.89 38.16
CA ASP A 41 -40.75 12.02 39.58
C ASP A 41 -39.79 11.21 40.45
N PHE A 42 -39.45 10.00 40.02
CA PHE A 42 -38.37 9.24 40.65
C PHE A 42 -37.04 9.98 40.54
N SER A 43 -36.73 10.54 39.37
CA SER A 43 -35.49 11.29 39.16
C SER A 43 -35.41 12.52 40.08
N ARG A 44 -36.49 13.30 40.24
CA ARG A 44 -36.56 14.41 41.20
C ARG A 44 -36.27 13.96 42.63
N LYS A 45 -36.82 12.82 43.06
CA LYS A 45 -36.50 12.23 44.37
C LYS A 45 -35.03 11.84 44.50
N GLN A 46 -34.40 11.34 43.43
CA GLN A 46 -32.95 11.09 43.42
C GLN A 46 -32.15 12.39 43.59
N GLU A 47 -32.56 13.45 42.89
CA GLU A 47 -31.94 14.78 42.98
C GLU A 47 -32.05 15.37 44.39
N GLU A 48 -33.24 15.35 44.98
CA GLU A 48 -33.48 15.82 46.35
C GLU A 48 -32.59 15.08 47.37
N ARG A 49 -32.49 13.75 47.26
CA ARG A 49 -31.63 12.94 48.13
C ARG A 49 -30.16 13.32 47.98
N PHE A 50 -29.69 13.47 46.74
CA PHE A 50 -28.32 13.85 46.46
C PHE A 50 -27.97 15.19 47.10
N TRP A 51 -28.79 16.21 46.87
CA TRP A 51 -28.53 17.53 47.42
C TRP A 51 -28.69 17.61 48.93
N LYS A 52 -29.62 16.85 49.51
CA LYS A 52 -29.72 16.74 50.98
C LYS A 52 -28.41 16.25 51.59
N VAL A 53 -27.69 15.34 50.95
CA VAL A 53 -26.40 14.86 51.43
C VAL A 53 -25.31 15.93 51.25
N ILE A 54 -25.27 16.58 50.09
CA ILE A 54 -24.29 17.65 49.80
C ILE A 54 -24.44 18.85 50.74
N ASP A 55 -25.68 19.26 51.02
CA ASP A 55 -25.99 20.41 51.87
C ASP A 55 -25.56 20.20 53.33
N ASN A 56 -25.29 18.95 53.74
CA ASN A 56 -24.76 18.59 55.05
C ASN A 56 -23.22 18.51 55.12
N LEU A 57 -22.51 18.82 54.03
CA LEU A 57 -21.05 18.88 54.03
C LEU A 57 -20.57 20.22 54.60
N SER A 58 -19.64 20.18 55.55
CA SER A 58 -19.03 21.41 56.10
C SER A 58 -18.20 22.16 55.06
N VAL A 59 -17.56 21.43 54.15
CA VAL A 59 -16.82 21.99 53.01
C VAL A 59 -17.22 21.22 51.75
N PRO A 60 -18.06 21.79 50.88
CA PRO A 60 -18.43 21.14 49.63
C PRO A 60 -17.23 21.08 48.67
N PRO A 61 -17.12 20.01 47.85
CA PRO A 61 -16.05 19.87 46.87
C PRO A 61 -16.25 20.84 45.69
N LYS A 62 -15.23 20.97 44.84
CA LYS A 62 -15.27 21.85 43.67
C LYS A 62 -16.37 21.44 42.69
N TYR A 63 -16.49 20.15 42.37
CA TYR A 63 -17.49 19.67 41.41
C TYR A 63 -18.59 18.85 42.09
N MET A 64 -19.84 19.19 41.82
CA MET A 64 -21.02 18.52 42.33
C MET A 64 -21.99 18.32 41.16
N HIS A 65 -22.26 17.07 40.81
CA HIS A 65 -23.01 16.79 39.59
C HIS A 65 -23.78 15.48 39.60
N ILE A 66 -25.00 15.49 39.09
CA ILE A 66 -25.84 14.29 38.93
C ILE A 66 -26.23 14.02 37.47
N ASP A 67 -26.12 15.03 36.61
CA ASP A 67 -26.69 15.05 35.28
C ASP A 67 -26.01 14.12 34.28
N ASN A 68 -26.85 13.51 33.45
CA ASN A 68 -26.50 12.87 32.19
C ASN A 68 -27.22 13.61 31.04
N SER A 69 -27.07 13.13 29.81
CA SER A 69 -27.72 13.73 28.64
C SER A 69 -29.23 13.96 28.81
N ASN A 70 -29.96 12.93 29.28
CA ASN A 70 -31.41 13.00 29.46
C ASN A 70 -31.82 14.00 30.54
N ALA A 71 -31.05 14.05 31.63
CA ALA A 71 -31.30 14.97 32.73
C ALA A 71 -31.21 16.44 32.28
N LEU A 72 -30.19 16.77 31.47
CA LEU A 72 -30.01 18.12 30.96
C LEU A 72 -31.21 18.57 30.11
N VAL A 73 -31.66 17.73 29.18
CA VAL A 73 -32.77 18.07 28.27
C VAL A 73 -34.10 18.16 29.04
N ASN A 74 -34.30 17.31 30.05
CA ASN A 74 -35.51 17.30 30.85
C ASN A 74 -35.49 18.31 32.01
N GLY A 75 -34.47 19.18 32.08
CA GLY A 75 -34.38 20.27 33.05
C GLY A 75 -34.14 19.82 34.49
N LEU A 76 -33.52 18.66 34.69
CA LEU A 76 -33.06 18.14 35.98
C LEU A 76 -31.66 18.70 36.34
N GLY A 77 -31.25 18.51 37.59
CA GLY A 77 -29.88 18.80 38.07
C GLY A 77 -29.42 20.24 37.89
N LYS A 78 -30.34 21.20 37.96
CA LYS A 78 -30.06 22.65 37.83
C LYS A 78 -29.05 23.18 38.84
N ARG A 79 -28.89 22.49 39.96
CA ARG A 79 -27.92 22.82 41.02
C ARG A 79 -26.51 22.28 40.73
N SER A 80 -26.35 21.40 39.74
CA SER A 80 -25.04 20.86 39.35
C SER A 80 -24.17 21.94 38.73
N ASN A 81 -22.86 21.87 38.97
CA ASN A 81 -21.88 22.78 38.35
C ASN A 81 -21.00 22.10 37.28
N LEU A 82 -21.32 20.85 36.95
CA LEU A 82 -20.72 20.05 35.88
C LEU A 82 -21.81 19.14 35.29
N VAL A 83 -21.79 18.89 33.99
CA VAL A 83 -22.72 17.96 33.31
C VAL A 83 -21.92 16.88 32.59
N ARG A 84 -22.33 15.62 32.70
CA ARG A 84 -21.68 14.49 32.00
C ARG A 84 -22.46 14.16 30.73
N LEU A 85 -22.15 14.86 29.65
CA LEU A 85 -22.74 14.59 28.34
C LEU A 85 -22.17 13.31 27.73
N GLY A 86 -23.06 12.35 27.47
CA GLY A 86 -22.74 11.08 26.82
C GLY A 86 -23.25 11.08 25.38
N ILE A 87 -24.37 10.40 25.13
CA ILE A 87 -24.91 10.21 23.76
C ILE A 87 -25.17 11.50 22.97
N MET A 88 -25.53 12.60 23.63
CA MET A 88 -25.75 13.87 22.94
C MET A 88 -24.47 14.42 22.31
N ALA A 89 -23.30 14.11 22.87
CA ALA A 89 -22.01 14.47 22.27
C ALA A 89 -21.75 13.71 20.96
N TYR A 90 -22.44 12.58 20.74
CA TYR A 90 -22.41 11.83 19.49
C TYR A 90 -23.50 12.29 18.50
N GLY A 91 -24.24 13.34 18.85
CA GLY A 91 -25.24 13.92 17.97
C GLY A 91 -26.58 13.20 17.97
N ILE A 92 -26.83 12.32 18.95
CA ILE A 92 -28.04 11.50 19.02
C ILE A 92 -29.15 12.26 19.75
N GLN A 93 -30.32 12.30 19.14
CA GLN A 93 -31.50 12.90 19.74
C GLN A 93 -32.13 11.94 20.75
N ILE A 94 -32.67 12.52 21.82
CA ILE A 94 -33.37 11.76 22.85
C ILE A 94 -34.82 11.65 22.42
N SER A 95 -35.29 10.43 22.18
CA SER A 95 -36.67 10.16 21.76
C SER A 95 -37.68 10.78 22.72
N GLY A 96 -38.72 11.41 22.17
CA GLY A 96 -39.78 12.06 22.95
C GLY A 96 -39.50 13.52 23.36
N ASN A 97 -38.28 14.02 23.15
CA ASN A 97 -37.93 15.42 23.38
C ASN A 97 -38.00 16.26 22.10
N LYS A 98 -38.08 17.58 22.28
CA LYS A 98 -37.99 18.54 21.17
C LYS A 98 -36.64 18.39 20.47
N ASP A 99 -36.64 18.42 19.14
CA ASP A 99 -35.40 18.46 18.37
C ASP A 99 -34.61 19.74 18.71
N ILE A 100 -33.40 19.54 19.25
CA ILE A 100 -32.47 20.60 19.63
C ILE A 100 -31.32 20.77 18.61
N GLY A 101 -31.45 20.17 17.42
CA GLY A 101 -30.52 20.36 16.30
C GLY A 101 -29.19 19.60 16.38
N LEU A 102 -29.12 18.51 17.14
CA LEU A 102 -27.90 17.69 17.24
C LEU A 102 -27.52 17.05 15.90
N GLN A 103 -26.26 17.24 15.54
CA GLN A 103 -25.67 16.70 14.31
C GLN A 103 -24.94 15.39 14.60
N PRO A 104 -25.27 14.27 13.93
CA PRO A 104 -24.57 13.01 14.10
C PRO A 104 -23.09 13.18 13.74
N VAL A 105 -22.20 12.75 14.63
CA VAL A 105 -20.74 12.87 14.42
C VAL A 105 -20.14 11.63 13.76
N MET A 106 -20.93 10.57 13.59
CA MET A 106 -20.51 9.29 13.05
C MET A 106 -21.35 8.93 11.84
N THR A 107 -20.68 8.57 10.74
CA THR A 107 -21.31 7.95 9.57
C THR A 107 -20.68 6.58 9.35
N PHE A 108 -21.49 5.54 9.37
CA PHE A 108 -21.08 4.17 9.05
C PHE A 108 -21.60 3.83 7.66
N LYS A 109 -20.69 3.44 6.77
CA LYS A 109 -20.99 3.25 5.35
C LYS A 109 -20.16 2.13 4.73
N THR A 110 -20.66 1.62 3.62
CA THR A 110 -20.05 0.57 2.82
C THR A 110 -20.32 0.84 1.33
N ILE A 111 -20.08 -0.13 0.46
CA ILE A 111 -20.36 -0.05 -0.98
C ILE A 111 -21.32 -1.16 -1.43
N LEU A 112 -22.03 -0.91 -2.52
CA LEU A 112 -22.77 -1.95 -3.22
C LEU A 112 -21.81 -2.93 -3.90
N SER A 113 -21.75 -4.18 -3.46
CA SER A 113 -20.79 -5.18 -3.96
C SER A 113 -21.33 -6.02 -5.11
N GLN A 114 -22.63 -6.31 -5.10
CA GLN A 114 -23.31 -7.10 -6.14
C GLN A 114 -24.74 -6.60 -6.33
N ILE A 115 -25.25 -6.78 -7.55
CA ILE A 115 -26.65 -6.55 -7.92
C ILE A 115 -27.21 -7.87 -8.42
N LYS A 116 -28.39 -8.23 -7.95
CA LYS A 116 -29.05 -9.50 -8.27
C LYS A 116 -30.53 -9.27 -8.56
N HIS A 117 -31.09 -10.20 -9.32
CA HIS A 117 -32.52 -10.27 -9.60
C HIS A 117 -33.13 -11.42 -8.83
N ILE A 118 -34.38 -11.26 -8.42
CA ILE A 118 -35.15 -12.30 -7.77
C ILE A 118 -36.57 -12.28 -8.31
N GLY A 119 -37.11 -13.46 -8.61
CA GLY A 119 -38.47 -13.64 -9.07
C GLY A 119 -39.46 -13.73 -7.91
N LYS A 120 -40.72 -13.40 -8.21
CA LYS A 120 -41.85 -13.53 -7.28
C LYS A 120 -41.91 -14.94 -6.68
N GLY A 121 -42.03 -15.00 -5.35
CA GLY A 121 -42.14 -16.25 -4.59
C GLY A 121 -40.79 -16.86 -4.16
N GLU A 122 -39.68 -16.37 -4.69
CA GLU A 122 -38.33 -16.74 -4.22
C GLU A 122 -37.99 -16.00 -2.91
N ALA A 123 -36.94 -16.46 -2.20
CA ALA A 123 -36.62 -15.98 -0.87
C ALA A 123 -35.17 -15.48 -0.72
N VAL A 124 -34.97 -14.53 0.20
CA VAL A 124 -33.65 -13.94 0.51
C VAL A 124 -33.28 -14.18 1.97
N GLY A 125 -32.00 -14.52 2.18
CA GLY A 125 -31.38 -14.66 3.50
C GLY A 125 -31.71 -15.97 4.24
N TYR A 126 -31.07 -16.15 5.39
CA TYR A 126 -31.25 -17.33 6.22
C TYR A 126 -32.71 -17.58 6.61
N ASN A 127 -33.07 -18.85 6.69
CA ASN A 127 -34.42 -19.33 7.03
C ASN A 127 -35.53 -18.79 6.11
N ARG A 128 -35.18 -18.32 4.90
CA ARG A 128 -36.13 -17.75 3.94
C ARG A 128 -37.02 -16.68 4.57
N SER A 129 -36.43 -15.87 5.46
CA SER A 129 -37.18 -14.92 6.30
C SER A 129 -37.86 -13.79 5.51
N TRP A 130 -37.47 -13.60 4.26
CA TRP A 130 -38.09 -12.66 3.34
C TRP A 130 -38.42 -13.38 2.02
N ILE A 131 -39.62 -13.14 1.51
CA ILE A 131 -40.13 -13.72 0.26
C ILE A 131 -40.52 -12.57 -0.67
N ALA A 132 -40.03 -12.61 -1.90
CA ALA A 132 -40.33 -11.63 -2.93
C ALA A 132 -41.82 -11.67 -3.28
N LYS A 133 -42.50 -10.53 -3.15
CA LYS A 133 -43.93 -10.39 -3.51
C LYS A 133 -44.14 -10.18 -5.02
N GLU A 134 -43.10 -9.69 -5.68
CA GLU A 134 -43.01 -9.39 -7.10
C GLU A 134 -41.56 -9.57 -7.55
N ASP A 135 -41.35 -9.58 -8.87
CA ASP A 135 -40.00 -9.63 -9.43
C ASP A 135 -39.28 -8.32 -9.09
N CYS A 136 -38.12 -8.42 -8.45
CA CYS A 136 -37.39 -7.23 -8.01
C CYS A 136 -35.88 -7.37 -8.12
N VAL A 137 -35.20 -6.24 -7.92
CA VAL A 137 -33.74 -6.14 -7.93
C VAL A 137 -33.28 -5.90 -6.50
N TYR A 138 -32.25 -6.62 -6.07
CA TYR A 138 -31.65 -6.43 -4.75
C TYR A 138 -30.13 -6.36 -4.82
N GLY A 139 -29.56 -5.70 -3.82
CA GLY A 139 -28.14 -5.47 -3.67
C GLY A 139 -27.54 -6.27 -2.54
N ILE A 140 -26.26 -6.61 -2.65
CA ILE A 140 -25.48 -7.18 -1.55
C ILE A 140 -24.47 -6.15 -1.08
N LEU A 141 -24.49 -5.85 0.21
CA LEU A 141 -23.50 -5.00 0.86
C LEU A 141 -22.54 -5.89 1.68
N PRO A 142 -21.21 -5.70 1.57
CA PRO A 142 -20.19 -6.54 2.21
C PRO A 142 -20.00 -6.11 3.67
N ILE A 143 -21.08 -6.19 4.43
CA ILE A 143 -21.11 -5.84 5.85
C ILE A 143 -22.20 -6.64 6.56
N GLY A 144 -21.98 -7.02 7.82
CA GLY A 144 -22.99 -7.73 8.61
C GLY A 144 -22.92 -7.44 10.09
N TYR A 145 -23.52 -8.33 10.89
CA TYR A 145 -23.57 -8.14 12.35
C TYR A 145 -22.19 -8.22 13.02
N ALA A 146 -21.20 -8.89 12.40
CA ALA A 146 -19.84 -8.93 12.94
C ALA A 146 -19.08 -7.60 12.76
N ASP A 147 -19.56 -6.74 11.86
CA ASP A 147 -19.01 -5.39 11.63
C ASP A 147 -19.75 -4.33 12.45
N GLY A 148 -20.91 -4.67 13.01
CA GLY A 148 -21.69 -3.85 13.93
C GLY A 148 -23.00 -3.31 13.36
N TYR A 149 -23.47 -3.83 12.22
CA TYR A 149 -24.83 -3.55 11.77
C TYR A 149 -25.79 -4.58 12.40
N ASP A 150 -26.53 -4.14 13.42
CA ASP A 150 -27.27 -5.00 14.36
C ASP A 150 -28.16 -6.03 13.65
N PHE A 151 -28.06 -7.30 14.07
CA PHE A 151 -28.87 -8.40 13.56
C PHE A 151 -30.37 -8.13 13.66
N MET A 152 -30.81 -7.40 14.68
CA MET A 152 -32.21 -7.03 14.92
C MET A 152 -32.79 -6.10 13.85
N LEU A 153 -31.96 -5.52 12.98
CA LEU A 153 -32.39 -4.76 11.80
C LEU A 153 -32.82 -5.66 10.62
N SER A 154 -32.78 -6.98 10.78
CA SER A 154 -33.28 -7.93 9.78
C SER A 154 -34.75 -7.65 9.42
N ASN A 155 -35.03 -7.39 8.14
CA ASN A 155 -36.36 -7.06 7.59
C ASN A 155 -37.02 -5.75 8.07
N CYS A 156 -36.36 -4.95 8.91
CA CYS A 156 -36.91 -3.66 9.37
C CYS A 156 -35.94 -2.49 9.23
N GLY A 157 -34.65 -2.76 9.06
CA GLY A 157 -33.60 -1.76 8.85
C GLY A 157 -33.67 -1.11 7.47
N VAL A 158 -33.00 0.03 7.36
CA VAL A 158 -32.94 0.83 6.14
C VAL A 158 -31.51 1.29 5.87
N VAL A 159 -31.17 1.41 4.61
CA VAL A 159 -29.85 1.86 4.14
C VAL A 159 -30.05 2.99 3.13
N GLY A 160 -29.29 4.08 3.25
CA GLY A 160 -29.26 5.13 2.24
C GLY A 160 -28.36 4.74 1.07
N LEU A 161 -28.85 4.80 -0.16
CA LEU A 161 -28.05 4.60 -1.37
C LEU A 161 -28.47 5.64 -2.41
N LYS A 162 -27.50 6.47 -2.84
CA LYS A 162 -27.78 7.74 -3.54
C LYS A 162 -28.80 8.58 -2.73
N ASP A 163 -29.86 9.05 -3.36
CA ASP A 163 -30.93 9.84 -2.72
C ASP A 163 -32.13 8.99 -2.27
N LYS A 164 -31.97 7.66 -2.13
CA LYS A 164 -33.06 6.73 -1.85
C LYS A 164 -32.77 5.89 -0.60
N LEU A 165 -33.84 5.50 0.09
CA LEU A 165 -33.79 4.53 1.18
C LEU A 165 -34.11 3.14 0.64
N CYS A 166 -33.25 2.19 0.95
CA CYS A 166 -33.36 0.78 0.58
C CYS A 166 -33.66 -0.03 1.83
N ASN A 167 -34.71 -0.84 1.82
CA ASN A 167 -35.04 -1.71 2.95
C ASN A 167 -34.06 -2.88 3.02
N VAL A 168 -33.64 -3.24 4.23
CA VAL A 168 -32.92 -4.49 4.47
C VAL A 168 -33.89 -5.65 4.28
N ILE A 169 -33.56 -6.59 3.40
CA ILE A 169 -34.39 -7.76 3.09
C ILE A 169 -33.68 -9.04 3.51
N GLY A 170 -34.41 -9.91 4.19
CA GLY A 170 -33.86 -11.14 4.76
C GLY A 170 -33.11 -10.90 6.07
N ARG A 171 -32.61 -12.01 6.64
CA ARG A 171 -31.76 -11.97 7.84
C ARG A 171 -30.38 -11.45 7.50
N ILE A 172 -29.91 -10.51 8.32
CA ILE A 172 -28.53 -10.02 8.32
C ILE A 172 -27.61 -11.19 8.63
N SER A 173 -26.59 -11.38 7.79
CA SER A 173 -25.56 -12.42 7.96
C SER A 173 -24.35 -11.86 8.70
N MET A 174 -23.35 -12.71 8.96
CA MET A 174 -22.14 -12.30 9.69
C MET A 174 -21.42 -11.13 9.02
N ASP A 175 -21.22 -11.21 7.70
CA ASP A 175 -20.39 -10.27 6.94
C ASP A 175 -21.13 -9.70 5.71
N MET A 176 -22.43 -9.96 5.55
CA MET A 176 -23.22 -9.47 4.40
C MET A 176 -24.68 -9.16 4.76
N ILE A 177 -25.23 -8.16 4.10
CA ILE A 177 -26.66 -7.83 4.09
C ILE A 177 -27.20 -7.71 2.68
N CYS A 178 -28.50 -7.98 2.52
CA CYS A 178 -29.23 -7.77 1.28
C CYS A 178 -30.17 -6.57 1.43
N VAL A 179 -30.22 -5.72 0.42
CA VAL A 179 -31.08 -4.52 0.40
C VAL A 179 -31.92 -4.48 -0.87
N ASP A 180 -33.18 -4.07 -0.75
CA ASP A 180 -34.08 -3.88 -1.89
C ASP A 180 -33.67 -2.63 -2.69
N LEU A 181 -33.36 -2.81 -3.97
CA LEU A 181 -32.92 -1.74 -4.87
C LEU A 181 -34.05 -1.23 -5.78
N SER A 182 -35.29 -1.69 -5.61
CA SER A 182 -36.40 -1.37 -6.52
C SER A 182 -36.69 0.12 -6.64
N ALA A 183 -36.39 0.90 -5.59
CA ALA A 183 -36.57 2.36 -5.57
C ALA A 183 -35.36 3.15 -6.09
N VAL A 184 -34.25 2.48 -6.38
CA VAL A 184 -32.98 3.11 -6.80
C VAL A 184 -32.89 3.16 -8.31
N GLU A 185 -32.69 4.35 -8.86
CA GLU A 185 -32.44 4.52 -10.29
C GLU A 185 -30.98 4.18 -10.62
N ASN A 186 -30.81 3.28 -11.60
CA ASN A 186 -29.51 2.84 -12.14
C ASN A 186 -28.46 2.48 -11.07
N PRO A 187 -28.74 1.54 -10.14
CA PRO A 187 -27.76 1.14 -9.14
C PRO A 187 -26.51 0.56 -9.81
N ALA A 188 -25.33 0.91 -9.29
CA ALA A 188 -24.05 0.44 -9.81
C ALA A 188 -23.19 -0.18 -8.70
N ILE A 189 -22.46 -1.25 -9.05
CA ILE A 189 -21.43 -1.81 -8.15
C ILE A 189 -20.42 -0.71 -7.82
N GLY A 190 -20.13 -0.53 -6.54
CA GLY A 190 -19.29 0.54 -6.02
C GLY A 190 -20.05 1.74 -5.46
N ASP A 191 -21.37 1.85 -5.68
CA ASP A 191 -22.19 2.93 -5.10
C ASP A 191 -22.07 2.94 -3.56
N GLU A 192 -21.89 4.14 -2.98
CA GLU A 192 -21.82 4.32 -1.53
C GLU A 192 -23.17 4.04 -0.87
N ALA A 193 -23.14 3.24 0.19
CA ALA A 193 -24.29 2.85 0.98
C ALA A 193 -24.11 3.31 2.44
N ILE A 194 -24.97 4.22 2.91
CA ILE A 194 -24.97 4.78 4.27
C ILE A 194 -25.85 3.91 5.17
N LEU A 195 -25.24 3.28 6.16
CA LEU A 195 -25.91 2.36 7.10
C LEU A 195 -26.36 3.07 8.36
N ILE A 196 -25.52 3.97 8.91
CA ILE A 196 -25.80 4.74 10.11
C ILE A 196 -25.30 6.18 9.90
N GLY A 197 -26.07 7.18 10.32
CA GLY A 197 -25.73 8.59 10.20
C GLY A 197 -26.00 9.15 8.80
N GLY A 198 -25.10 9.99 8.29
CA GLY A 198 -25.31 10.72 7.04
C GLY A 198 -26.36 11.83 7.13
N SER A 199 -26.85 12.29 5.98
CA SER A 199 -27.81 13.39 5.88
C SER A 199 -29.27 12.96 6.05
N ASN A 200 -29.57 11.67 5.88
CA ASN A 200 -30.94 11.17 5.97
C ASN A 200 -31.33 10.92 7.44
N GLN A 201 -32.53 11.34 7.82
CA GLN A 201 -33.01 11.14 9.20
C GLN A 201 -33.26 9.66 9.52
N GLU A 202 -33.71 8.86 8.55
CA GLU A 202 -34.06 7.45 8.78
C GLU A 202 -32.84 6.56 9.08
N THR A 203 -31.65 6.97 8.66
CA THR A 203 -30.39 6.29 8.95
C THR A 203 -29.75 6.76 10.25
N ARG A 204 -30.35 7.69 10.99
CA ARG A 204 -29.87 8.07 12.33
C ARG A 204 -29.98 6.90 13.29
N ALA A 205 -29.00 6.76 14.20
CA ALA A 205 -28.92 5.60 15.09
C ALA A 205 -30.17 5.43 15.96
N GLU A 206 -30.71 6.52 16.52
CA GLU A 206 -31.95 6.51 17.31
C GLU A 206 -33.18 6.06 16.52
N ASN A 207 -33.24 6.38 15.21
CA ASN A 207 -34.36 6.01 14.35
C ASN A 207 -34.24 4.55 13.89
N LEU A 208 -33.01 4.07 13.66
CA LEU A 208 -32.74 2.66 13.39
C LEU A 208 -33.14 1.77 14.57
N VAL A 209 -32.70 2.11 15.79
CA VAL A 209 -33.01 1.29 16.97
C VAL A 209 -34.48 1.33 17.36
N ALA A 210 -35.18 2.43 17.08
CA ALA A 210 -36.63 2.53 17.32
C ALA A 210 -37.43 1.47 16.55
N ARG A 211 -36.93 0.99 15.40
CA ARG A 211 -37.60 -0.02 14.57
C ARG A 211 -37.66 -1.40 15.21
N TYR A 212 -36.77 -1.68 16.17
CA TYR A 212 -36.72 -2.97 16.88
C TYR A 212 -36.75 -2.82 18.41
N GLY A 213 -36.92 -1.60 18.93
CA GLY A 213 -36.93 -1.32 20.38
C GLY A 213 -35.55 -1.42 21.04
N GLY A 214 -34.47 -1.12 20.30
CA GLY A 214 -33.09 -1.17 20.79
C GLY A 214 -32.60 0.13 21.44
N ASN A 215 -31.27 0.19 21.65
CA ASN A 215 -30.60 1.34 22.26
C ASN A 215 -29.50 1.91 21.33
N ALA A 216 -29.55 3.21 21.05
CA ALA A 216 -28.57 3.87 20.19
C ALA A 216 -27.14 3.81 20.75
N TYR A 217 -26.96 3.80 22.09
CA TYR A 217 -25.66 3.55 22.70
C TYR A 217 -25.10 2.21 22.27
N GLU A 218 -25.94 1.17 22.27
CA GLU A 218 -25.53 -0.19 21.92
C GLU A 218 -25.16 -0.27 20.44
N LEU A 219 -26.01 0.22 19.55
CA LEU A 219 -25.77 0.23 18.11
C LEU A 219 -24.44 0.94 17.75
N LEU A 220 -24.17 2.10 18.35
CA LEU A 220 -22.91 2.82 18.11
C LEU A 220 -21.70 2.08 18.66
N CYS A 221 -21.82 1.42 19.83
CA CYS A 221 -20.75 0.62 20.41
C CYS A 221 -20.50 -0.69 19.64
N GLN A 222 -21.52 -1.23 18.98
CA GLN A 222 -21.43 -2.47 18.20
C GLN A 222 -20.58 -2.32 16.95
N VAL A 223 -20.42 -1.11 16.39
CA VAL A 223 -19.53 -0.85 15.25
C VAL A 223 -18.11 -1.25 15.65
N GLY A 224 -17.71 -2.45 15.23
CA GLY A 224 -16.69 -3.25 15.90
C GLY A 224 -15.26 -2.79 15.60
N ARG A 225 -14.29 -3.63 15.94
CA ARG A 225 -12.86 -3.40 15.62
C ARG A 225 -12.54 -3.56 14.13
N ARG A 226 -13.37 -4.27 13.37
CA ARG A 226 -13.18 -4.53 11.93
C ARG A 226 -13.43 -3.27 11.09
N ALA A 227 -14.35 -2.42 11.52
CA ALA A 227 -14.64 -1.16 10.86
C ALA A 227 -13.48 -0.16 11.09
N LYS A 228 -12.79 0.20 10.01
CA LYS A 228 -11.80 1.28 10.02
C LYS A 228 -12.53 2.62 10.19
N ARG A 229 -12.11 3.37 11.21
CA ARG A 229 -12.60 4.69 11.55
C ARG A 229 -11.72 5.74 10.88
N TYR A 230 -12.34 6.79 10.39
CA TYR A 230 -11.68 7.95 9.80
C TYR A 230 -12.21 9.18 10.53
N TYR A 231 -11.31 9.93 11.14
CA TYR A 231 -11.64 11.13 11.92
C TYR A 231 -11.42 12.36 11.07
N PHE A 232 -12.40 13.25 11.02
CA PHE A 232 -12.36 14.46 10.22
C PHE A 232 -12.44 15.71 11.10
N GLN A 233 -11.62 16.71 10.78
CA GLN A 233 -11.68 18.05 11.36
C GLN A 233 -11.74 19.06 10.21
N GLU A 234 -12.73 19.95 10.22
CA GLU A 234 -12.94 20.95 9.16
C GLU A 234 -12.97 20.34 7.74
N GLY A 235 -13.57 19.15 7.61
CA GLY A 235 -13.67 18.42 6.34
C GLY A 235 -12.39 17.70 5.91
N LYS A 236 -11.29 17.82 6.66
CA LYS A 236 -10.02 17.15 6.36
C LYS A 236 -9.85 15.91 7.23
N LEU A 237 -9.36 14.83 6.64
CA LEU A 237 -8.98 13.62 7.37
C LEU A 237 -7.80 13.95 8.29
N VAL A 238 -7.94 13.74 9.60
CA VAL A 238 -6.92 14.01 10.61
C VAL A 238 -6.34 12.74 11.24
N ASP A 239 -7.11 11.66 11.32
CA ASP A 239 -6.66 10.40 11.92
C ASP A 239 -7.47 9.21 11.40
N SER A 240 -6.97 7.97 11.56
CA SER A 240 -7.73 6.75 11.28
C SER A 240 -7.33 5.57 12.17
N ALA A 241 -8.30 4.72 12.54
CA ALA A 241 -8.06 3.59 13.44
C ALA A 241 -8.88 2.33 13.10
N PRO A 242 -8.31 1.11 13.13
CA PRO A 242 -6.89 0.84 13.30
C PRO A 242 -6.09 1.33 12.09
N LEU A 243 -4.84 1.76 12.31
CA LEU A 243 -3.91 2.08 11.24
C LEU A 243 -3.73 0.83 10.37
N SER A 244 -3.88 0.95 9.05
CA SER A 244 -3.49 -0.13 8.16
C SER A 244 -1.99 -0.36 8.31
N ARG A 245 -1.48 -1.58 8.11
CA ARG A 245 -0.03 -1.81 7.99
C ARG A 245 0.62 -0.95 6.89
N ARG A 246 -0.17 -0.47 5.92
CA ARG A 246 0.26 0.49 4.89
C ARG A 246 0.27 1.96 5.37
N ASP A 247 -0.42 2.24 6.47
CA ASP A 247 -0.46 3.56 7.14
C ASP A 247 0.50 3.62 8.34
N PHE A 248 1.14 2.49 8.70
CA PHE A 248 2.10 2.36 9.78
C PHE A 248 3.52 2.49 9.23
N VAL A 249 4.15 3.65 9.43
CA VAL A 249 5.61 3.75 9.51
C VAL A 249 5.91 3.77 11.02
N PRO A 250 6.41 2.67 11.62
CA PRO A 250 6.79 2.69 13.03
C PRO A 250 7.92 3.70 13.24
N ASP A 251 7.72 4.67 14.14
CA ASP A 251 8.82 5.50 14.66
C ASP A 251 9.88 4.64 15.41
N ASP A 252 9.53 3.40 15.77
CA ASP A 252 10.39 2.43 16.48
C ASP A 252 11.47 1.79 15.58
N PHE A 253 11.33 1.91 14.26
CA PHE A 253 12.35 1.50 13.31
C PHE A 253 12.75 2.72 12.51
N SER A 254 13.90 3.32 12.84
CA SER A 254 14.54 4.23 11.90
C SER A 254 14.67 3.53 10.54
N ASP A 255 14.55 4.29 9.44
CA ASP A 255 14.75 3.74 8.09
C ASP A 255 16.01 2.87 8.04
N SER A 256 17.08 3.30 8.69
CA SER A 256 18.33 2.54 8.86
C SER A 256 18.13 1.13 9.42
N LYS A 257 17.27 0.94 10.43
CA LYS A 257 17.06 -0.36 11.09
C LYS A 257 16.18 -1.27 10.26
N LEU A 258 15.17 -0.72 9.57
CA LEU A 258 14.34 -1.47 8.65
C LEU A 258 15.15 -1.94 7.43
N ASN A 259 15.99 -1.05 6.91
CA ASN A 259 16.91 -1.32 5.80
C ASN A 259 17.88 -2.45 6.15
N GLN A 260 18.50 -2.39 7.33
CA GLN A 260 19.36 -3.47 7.83
C GLN A 260 18.64 -4.81 7.96
N ILE A 261 17.37 -4.83 8.39
CA ILE A 261 16.60 -6.07 8.51
C ILE A 261 16.32 -6.67 7.12
N ILE A 262 15.91 -5.84 6.16
CA ILE A 262 15.64 -6.27 4.78
C ILE A 262 16.93 -6.78 4.13
N GLU A 263 18.01 -6.00 4.23
CA GLU A 263 19.34 -6.36 3.74
C GLU A 263 19.84 -7.67 4.35
N SER A 264 19.73 -7.82 5.67
CA SER A 264 20.12 -9.05 6.38
C SER A 264 19.28 -10.25 5.97
N ALA A 265 17.98 -10.07 5.74
CA ALA A 265 17.09 -11.15 5.30
C ALA A 265 17.43 -11.62 3.88
N ILE A 266 17.76 -10.69 2.98
CA ILE A 266 18.20 -11.01 1.61
C ILE A 266 19.56 -11.71 1.65
N ALA A 267 20.51 -11.17 2.41
CA ALA A 267 21.84 -11.76 2.60
C ALA A 267 21.75 -13.20 3.13
N GLN A 268 20.91 -13.42 4.15
CA GLN A 268 20.70 -14.75 4.73
C GLN A 268 20.06 -15.72 3.72
N ARG A 269 19.11 -15.24 2.91
CA ARG A 269 18.45 -16.06 1.88
C ARG A 269 19.39 -16.45 0.75
N LEU A 270 20.28 -15.53 0.36
CA LEU A 270 21.24 -15.72 -0.74
C LEU A 270 22.57 -16.31 -0.28
N GLN A 271 22.78 -16.45 1.03
CA GLN A 271 24.04 -16.89 1.64
C GLN A 271 25.26 -16.04 1.23
N SER A 272 25.05 -14.74 0.97
CA SER A 272 26.13 -13.78 0.74
C SER A 272 25.68 -12.41 1.23
N ILE A 273 26.49 -11.82 2.11
CA ILE A 273 26.25 -10.48 2.67
C ILE A 273 26.44 -9.43 1.58
N GLU A 274 27.48 -9.61 0.75
CA GLU A 274 27.84 -8.72 -0.33
C GLU A 274 26.72 -8.62 -1.38
N ILE A 275 26.14 -9.77 -1.78
CA ILE A 275 25.03 -9.80 -2.73
C ILE A 275 23.75 -9.23 -2.10
N GLY A 276 23.51 -9.49 -0.81
CA GLY A 276 22.36 -8.94 -0.09
C GLY A 276 22.40 -7.42 0.05
N GLU A 277 23.55 -6.87 0.41
CA GLU A 277 23.82 -5.42 0.48
C GLU A 277 23.60 -4.78 -0.89
N LEU A 278 24.13 -5.42 -1.94
CA LEU A 278 24.05 -4.86 -3.28
C LEU A 278 22.61 -4.87 -3.81
N ILE A 279 21.86 -5.97 -3.68
CA ILE A 279 20.45 -6.02 -4.09
C ILE A 279 19.63 -4.97 -3.32
N TYR A 280 19.88 -4.80 -2.03
CA TYR A 280 19.17 -3.80 -1.25
C TYR A 280 19.48 -2.37 -1.73
N ARG A 281 20.76 -2.02 -1.90
CA ARG A 281 21.21 -0.66 -2.23
C ARG A 281 21.00 -0.25 -3.68
N GLU A 282 21.20 -1.17 -4.61
CA GLU A 282 21.17 -0.90 -6.06
C GLU A 282 19.83 -1.27 -6.70
N MET A 283 19.06 -2.19 -6.11
CA MET A 283 17.73 -2.53 -6.61
C MET A 283 16.64 -1.97 -5.73
N LEU A 284 16.48 -2.47 -4.50
CA LEU A 284 15.28 -2.16 -3.71
C LEU A 284 15.17 -0.68 -3.35
N ARG A 285 16.29 -0.03 -3.02
CA ARG A 285 16.30 1.43 -2.85
C ARG A 285 15.84 2.11 -4.14
N ASP A 286 16.27 1.66 -5.30
CA ASP A 286 15.86 2.25 -6.57
C ASP A 286 14.38 1.99 -6.90
N PHE A 287 13.84 0.81 -6.56
CA PHE A 287 12.42 0.45 -6.70
C PHE A 287 11.49 1.27 -5.79
N PHE A 288 11.92 1.58 -4.57
CA PHE A 288 11.04 2.14 -3.54
C PHE A 288 11.30 3.61 -3.18
N TYR A 289 12.52 4.11 -3.39
CA TYR A 289 12.89 5.49 -3.06
C TYR A 289 12.59 6.46 -4.21
N TYR A 290 12.88 6.07 -5.45
CA TYR A 290 12.57 6.90 -6.62
C TYR A 290 11.15 6.60 -7.11
N LYS A 291 10.16 7.27 -6.52
CA LYS A 291 8.79 7.30 -7.05
C LYS A 291 8.84 7.65 -8.54
N ASP A 292 8.23 6.81 -9.36
CA ASP A 292 7.98 7.00 -10.79
C ASP A 292 9.18 6.77 -11.74
N ARG A 293 9.84 5.61 -11.65
CA ARG A 293 10.54 5.05 -12.83
C ARG A 293 9.92 3.72 -13.27
N ASP A 294 9.54 3.65 -14.54
CA ASP A 294 9.28 2.37 -15.22
C ASP A 294 10.53 1.50 -15.10
N ILE A 295 10.38 0.30 -14.53
CA ILE A 295 11.50 -0.64 -14.38
C ILE A 295 11.80 -1.18 -15.77
N HIS A 296 12.87 -0.67 -16.37
CA HIS A 296 13.35 -1.15 -17.66
C HIS A 296 14.13 -2.45 -17.47
N TYR A 297 13.65 -3.52 -18.09
CA TYR A 297 14.30 -4.83 -18.10
C TYR A 297 14.47 -5.34 -19.53
N ARG A 298 15.44 -6.24 -19.70
CA ARG A 298 15.78 -6.87 -21.00
C ARG A 298 15.26 -8.29 -21.06
N TYR A 299 14.92 -8.75 -22.26
CA TYR A 299 14.60 -10.14 -22.56
C TYR A 299 15.49 -10.69 -23.66
N ASN A 300 15.61 -12.01 -23.73
CA ASN A 300 16.27 -12.69 -24.85
C ASN A 300 17.68 -12.13 -25.11
N PHE A 301 18.42 -11.88 -24.03
CA PHE A 301 19.72 -11.23 -24.09
C PHE A 301 20.77 -12.20 -24.63
N LYS A 302 21.33 -11.87 -25.78
CA LYS A 302 22.37 -12.65 -26.47
C LYS A 302 23.57 -11.77 -26.72
N HIS A 303 24.71 -12.09 -26.13
CA HIS A 303 25.96 -11.39 -26.38
C HIS A 303 27.03 -12.35 -26.88
N LYS A 304 27.37 -12.24 -28.16
CA LYS A 304 28.46 -13.01 -28.77
C LYS A 304 29.69 -12.12 -28.92
N ILE A 305 30.82 -12.61 -28.42
CA ILE A 305 32.14 -11.98 -28.46
C ILE A 305 33.04 -12.89 -29.28
N ILE A 306 33.75 -12.32 -30.25
CA ILE A 306 34.58 -13.05 -31.20
C ILE A 306 35.98 -12.44 -31.19
N PHE A 307 36.94 -13.20 -30.69
CA PHE A 307 38.35 -12.87 -30.75
C PHE A 307 38.95 -13.42 -32.04
N SER A 308 39.80 -12.63 -32.66
CA SER A 308 40.52 -13.00 -33.88
C SER A 308 41.90 -12.36 -33.88
N HIS A 309 42.80 -12.92 -34.70
CA HIS A 309 44.16 -12.42 -34.83
C HIS A 309 44.16 -10.93 -35.27
N SER A 310 44.98 -10.10 -34.60
CA SER A 310 45.22 -8.71 -34.99
C SER A 310 46.58 -8.55 -35.65
N LEU A 311 46.69 -7.60 -36.59
CA LEU A 311 47.99 -7.19 -37.13
C LEU A 311 48.77 -6.34 -36.11
N ASN A 312 48.10 -5.80 -35.10
CA ASN A 312 48.72 -5.04 -34.02
C ASN A 312 49.29 -6.01 -32.96
N ILE A 313 50.62 -6.00 -32.81
CA ILE A 313 51.34 -6.87 -31.87
C ILE A 313 50.83 -6.61 -30.44
N GLY A 314 50.45 -7.66 -29.73
CA GLY A 314 49.95 -7.59 -28.35
C GLY A 314 48.45 -7.31 -28.21
N TYR A 315 47.68 -7.40 -29.31
CA TYR A 315 46.23 -7.19 -29.31
C TYR A 315 45.47 -8.26 -30.07
N TYR A 316 44.23 -8.50 -29.68
CA TYR A 316 43.23 -9.24 -30.43
C TYR A 316 42.26 -8.29 -31.11
N ASN A 317 41.77 -8.68 -32.28
CA ASN A 317 40.61 -8.05 -32.90
C ASN A 317 39.35 -8.63 -32.25
N VAL A 318 38.56 -7.76 -31.64
CA VAL A 318 37.32 -8.16 -30.95
C VAL A 318 36.13 -7.63 -31.70
N ALA A 319 35.27 -8.53 -32.15
CA ALA A 319 33.95 -8.21 -32.65
C ALA A 319 32.90 -8.63 -31.62
N THR A 320 31.92 -7.77 -31.35
CA THR A 320 30.78 -8.12 -30.52
C THR A 320 29.48 -8.02 -31.29
N ILE A 321 28.54 -8.89 -30.94
CA ILE A 321 27.17 -8.91 -31.45
C ILE A 321 26.27 -9.00 -30.22
N LEU A 322 25.57 -7.91 -29.91
CA LEU A 322 24.65 -7.82 -28.80
C LEU A 322 23.22 -7.73 -29.32
N ASN A 323 22.36 -8.64 -28.86
CA ASN A 323 20.92 -8.62 -29.14
C ASN A 323 20.12 -8.73 -27.85
N PHE A 324 19.01 -8.00 -27.76
CA PHE A 324 18.06 -8.12 -26.64
C PHE A 324 16.75 -7.42 -26.99
N ASP A 325 15.66 -7.77 -26.30
CA ASP A 325 14.40 -7.04 -26.40
C ASP A 325 14.21 -6.13 -25.19
N LYS A 326 13.75 -4.90 -25.42
CA LYS A 326 13.45 -3.92 -24.36
C LYS A 326 12.35 -2.97 -24.83
N VAL A 327 11.63 -2.35 -23.89
CA VAL A 327 10.71 -1.25 -24.23
C VAL A 327 11.53 -0.02 -24.60
N LEU A 328 11.34 0.51 -25.81
CA LEU A 328 12.08 1.67 -26.28
C LEU A 328 11.68 2.92 -25.49
N SER A 329 12.64 3.55 -24.82
CA SER A 329 12.42 4.73 -23.97
C SER A 329 12.55 6.05 -24.73
N ASN A 330 13.48 6.12 -25.69
CA ASN A 330 13.80 7.33 -26.45
C ASN A 330 13.82 7.04 -27.95
N ASP A 331 13.75 8.09 -28.78
CA ASP A 331 13.94 7.99 -30.24
C ASP A 331 15.41 7.84 -30.67
N TYR A 332 16.29 7.55 -29.70
CA TYR A 332 17.69 7.26 -29.86
C TYR A 332 18.17 6.37 -28.71
N PHE A 333 19.37 5.82 -28.84
CA PHE A 333 20.16 5.33 -27.72
C PHE A 333 21.64 5.62 -27.94
N LEU A 334 22.43 5.50 -26.88
CA LEU A 334 23.87 5.70 -26.90
C LEU A 334 24.61 4.37 -26.71
N VAL A 335 25.73 4.27 -27.40
CA VAL A 335 26.82 3.36 -27.06
C VAL A 335 27.95 4.20 -26.49
N ALA A 336 28.37 3.92 -25.26
CA ALA A 336 29.41 4.68 -24.56
C ALA A 336 30.70 3.87 -24.51
N CYS A 337 31.81 4.44 -24.95
CA CYS A 337 33.14 3.87 -24.77
C CYS A 337 34.02 4.85 -23.99
N ALA A 338 34.62 4.43 -22.88
CA ALA A 338 35.37 5.32 -22.00
C ALA A 338 36.80 4.83 -21.76
N ALA A 339 37.71 5.75 -21.42
CA ALA A 339 39.13 5.46 -21.19
C ALA A 339 39.41 4.87 -19.80
N SER A 340 38.49 5.07 -18.86
CA SER A 340 38.66 4.68 -17.47
C SER A 340 37.33 4.27 -16.85
N GLU A 341 37.41 3.43 -15.82
CA GLU A 341 36.24 3.00 -15.05
C GLU A 341 35.50 4.18 -14.42
N GLU A 342 36.23 5.19 -13.92
CA GLU A 342 35.63 6.38 -13.30
C GLU A 342 34.72 7.13 -14.28
N ILE A 343 35.16 7.28 -15.53
CA ILE A 343 34.37 7.93 -16.57
C ILE A 343 33.20 7.05 -16.98
N LEU A 344 33.44 5.75 -17.20
CA LEU A 344 32.40 4.80 -17.61
C LEU A 344 31.28 4.71 -16.57
N HIS A 345 31.62 4.81 -15.27
CA HIS A 345 30.68 4.76 -14.16
C HIS A 345 29.54 5.79 -14.28
N ARG A 346 29.83 6.98 -14.85
CA ARG A 346 28.84 8.05 -15.09
C ARG A 346 27.69 7.61 -16.01
N TYR A 347 27.93 6.61 -16.85
CA TYR A 347 26.98 6.09 -17.83
C TYR A 347 26.15 4.92 -17.32
N PHE A 348 26.47 4.31 -16.17
CA PHE A 348 25.69 3.18 -15.64
C PHE A 348 24.27 3.59 -15.22
N LYS A 349 24.10 4.83 -14.73
CA LYS A 349 22.78 5.34 -14.30
C LYS A 349 21.95 5.98 -15.42
N ARG A 350 22.50 6.08 -16.62
CA ARG A 350 21.86 6.70 -17.79
C ARG A 350 21.01 5.68 -18.53
N SER A 351 19.70 5.91 -18.56
CA SER A 351 18.71 5.05 -19.21
C SER A 351 18.70 5.15 -20.74
N ASP A 352 19.37 6.15 -21.31
CA ASP A 352 19.54 6.33 -22.75
C ASP A 352 20.80 5.64 -23.30
N VAL A 353 21.55 4.91 -22.47
CA VAL A 353 22.78 4.19 -22.84
C VAL A 353 22.54 2.69 -22.79
N GLU A 354 22.73 2.00 -23.92
CA GLU A 354 22.38 0.59 -24.09
C GLU A 354 23.57 -0.36 -24.16
N TYR A 355 24.75 0.16 -24.53
CA TYR A 355 26.01 -0.60 -24.55
C TYR A 355 27.15 0.26 -24.01
N ARG A 356 28.05 -0.37 -23.26
CA ARG A 356 29.14 0.28 -22.53
C ARG A 356 30.41 -0.53 -22.75
N TRP A 357 31.51 0.16 -23.05
CA TRP A 357 32.81 -0.45 -23.26
C TRP A 357 33.90 0.32 -22.52
N LEU A 358 34.77 -0.40 -21.80
CA LEU A 358 35.98 0.17 -21.22
C LEU A 358 37.14 -0.07 -22.20
N MET A 359 37.70 1.01 -22.73
CA MET A 359 38.88 0.95 -23.59
C MET A 359 40.14 0.80 -22.75
N ASP A 360 41.16 0.16 -23.32
CA ASP A 360 42.51 0.17 -22.74
C ASP A 360 43.10 1.59 -22.79
N ASP A 361 43.74 2.01 -21.71
CA ASP A 361 44.24 3.38 -21.51
C ASP A 361 45.42 3.74 -22.44
N ARG A 362 46.01 2.76 -23.14
CA ARG A 362 47.09 2.97 -24.12
C ARG A 362 46.57 3.42 -25.49
N PHE A 363 45.27 3.35 -25.76
CA PHE A 363 44.69 3.85 -27.01
C PHE A 363 44.08 5.24 -26.84
N GLU A 364 44.26 6.08 -27.86
CA GLU A 364 43.46 7.29 -27.98
C GLU A 364 42.01 6.92 -28.30
N LEU A 365 41.06 7.50 -27.58
CA LEU A 365 39.64 7.29 -27.85
C LEU A 365 39.22 8.04 -29.10
N ASP A 366 39.32 7.34 -30.22
CA ASP A 366 38.90 7.81 -31.52
C ASP A 366 37.97 6.81 -32.23
N THR A 367 37.59 7.18 -33.46
CA THR A 367 36.68 6.40 -34.29
C THR A 367 37.31 5.14 -34.90
N GLU A 368 38.63 4.99 -34.83
CA GLU A 368 39.34 3.82 -35.34
C GLU A 368 39.50 2.75 -34.26
N SER A 369 39.58 3.19 -33.00
CA SER A 369 39.78 2.33 -31.83
C SER A 369 38.51 1.60 -31.40
N PHE A 370 37.34 2.23 -31.52
CA PHE A 370 36.04 1.60 -31.24
C PHE A 370 34.98 1.96 -32.29
N ILE A 371 34.50 0.94 -33.01
CA ILE A 371 33.59 1.10 -34.14
C ILE A 371 32.26 0.41 -33.84
N VAL A 372 31.14 1.13 -33.95
CA VAL A 372 29.81 0.52 -34.04
C VAL A 372 29.53 0.19 -35.51
N CYS A 373 29.68 -1.08 -35.88
CA CYS A 373 29.50 -1.55 -37.26
C CYS A 373 28.02 -1.61 -37.68
N LEU A 374 27.13 -1.88 -36.73
CA LEU A 374 25.69 -1.95 -36.97
C LEU A 374 24.96 -1.57 -35.69
N ALA A 375 23.97 -0.70 -35.81
CA ALA A 375 22.97 -0.46 -34.78
C ALA A 375 21.59 -0.58 -35.43
N LYS A 376 20.74 -1.47 -34.92
CA LYS A 376 19.41 -1.75 -35.46
C LYS A 376 18.39 -1.81 -34.32
N VAL A 377 17.19 -1.34 -34.60
CA VAL A 377 15.99 -1.58 -33.77
C VAL A 377 14.90 -2.19 -34.63
N ASP A 378 14.47 -3.40 -34.31
CA ASP A 378 13.67 -4.28 -35.16
C ASP A 378 14.28 -4.38 -36.57
N ASP A 379 13.61 -3.78 -37.57
CA ASP A 379 14.05 -3.73 -38.97
C ASP A 379 14.70 -2.39 -39.39
N ILE A 380 14.83 -1.45 -38.46
CA ILE A 380 15.33 -0.11 -38.73
C ILE A 380 16.83 -0.04 -38.46
N ILE A 381 17.62 0.15 -39.50
CA ILE A 381 19.06 0.44 -39.38
C ILE A 381 19.21 1.91 -38.97
N LEU A 382 19.97 2.15 -37.91
CA LEU A 382 20.14 3.47 -37.31
C LEU A 382 21.33 4.21 -37.88
N ARG A 383 21.25 5.54 -37.91
CA ARG A 383 22.39 6.40 -38.18
C ARG A 383 23.17 6.59 -36.88
N THR A 384 24.48 6.44 -36.95
CA THR A 384 25.40 6.68 -35.84
C THR A 384 26.01 8.07 -35.97
N THR A 385 26.05 8.82 -34.89
CA THR A 385 26.76 10.11 -34.80
C THR A 385 27.61 10.09 -33.55
N LEU A 386 28.87 10.48 -33.70
CA LEU A 386 29.88 10.32 -32.67
C LEU A 386 30.22 11.68 -32.06
N THR A 387 30.28 11.72 -30.73
CA THR A 387 30.66 12.90 -29.96
C THR A 387 31.63 12.50 -28.87
N TYR A 388 32.71 13.26 -28.69
CA TYR A 388 33.63 13.07 -27.58
C TYR A 388 33.30 14.05 -26.45
N ILE A 389 32.97 13.52 -25.26
CA ILE A 389 32.55 14.30 -24.10
C ILE A 389 33.28 13.78 -22.86
N ASP A 390 34.06 14.65 -22.22
CA ASP A 390 34.71 14.40 -20.91
C ASP A 390 35.43 13.04 -20.80
N GLY A 391 36.18 12.64 -21.83
CA GLY A 391 36.93 11.38 -21.83
C GLY A 391 36.12 10.14 -22.23
N CYS A 392 34.92 10.33 -22.76
CA CYS A 392 34.07 9.26 -23.29
C CYS A 392 33.65 9.54 -24.73
N LEU A 393 33.65 8.48 -25.54
CA LEU A 393 33.10 8.43 -26.87
C LEU A 393 31.60 8.06 -26.78
N GLU A 394 30.73 9.06 -26.96
CA GLU A 394 29.28 8.86 -27.06
C GLU A 394 28.88 8.64 -28.53
N ILE A 395 28.45 7.42 -28.86
CA ILE A 395 27.96 7.07 -30.18
C ILE A 395 26.43 7.04 -30.14
N ARG A 396 25.82 8.10 -30.66
CA ARG A 396 24.37 8.26 -30.72
C ARG A 396 23.80 7.50 -31.92
N CYS A 397 23.02 6.48 -31.64
CA CYS A 397 22.27 5.69 -32.61
C CYS A 397 20.84 6.24 -32.70
N SER A 398 20.45 6.80 -33.84
CA SER A 398 19.13 7.40 -34.00
C SER A 398 18.54 7.21 -35.40
N HIS A 399 17.22 7.25 -35.50
CA HIS A 399 16.52 7.25 -36.78
C HIS A 399 15.15 7.94 -36.60
N PRO A 400 14.68 8.78 -37.55
CA PRO A 400 13.41 9.51 -37.41
C PRO A 400 12.20 8.62 -37.06
N ASN A 401 12.15 7.41 -37.62
CA ASN A 401 11.07 6.45 -37.39
C ASN A 401 11.07 5.80 -35.99
N LEU A 402 12.11 5.96 -35.17
CA LEU A 402 12.12 5.43 -33.80
C LEU A 402 11.06 6.08 -32.91
N LYS A 403 10.69 7.34 -33.18
CA LYS A 403 9.60 8.03 -32.48
C LYS A 403 8.30 7.22 -32.45
N ASN A 404 8.01 6.47 -33.52
CA ASN A 404 6.78 5.66 -33.64
C ASN A 404 6.83 4.35 -32.83
N LYS A 405 7.99 4.02 -32.25
CA LYS A 405 8.25 2.81 -31.48
C LYS A 405 8.47 3.08 -29.98
N ILE A 406 8.53 4.33 -29.53
CA ILE A 406 8.63 4.67 -28.11
C ILE A 406 7.45 4.03 -27.33
N GLY A 407 7.75 3.45 -26.18
CA GLY A 407 6.79 2.76 -25.32
C GLY A 407 6.41 1.35 -25.80
N LYS A 408 6.97 0.86 -26.92
CA LYS A 408 6.76 -0.51 -27.42
C LYS A 408 7.97 -1.37 -27.15
N LYS A 409 7.75 -2.66 -26.94
CA LYS A 409 8.83 -3.67 -26.91
C LYS A 409 9.40 -3.83 -28.32
N VAL A 410 10.71 -3.67 -28.44
CA VAL A 410 11.47 -3.75 -29.70
C VAL A 410 12.73 -4.61 -29.50
N HIS A 411 13.28 -5.13 -30.59
CA HIS A 411 14.51 -5.89 -30.62
C HIS A 411 15.70 -4.97 -30.96
N PHE A 412 16.73 -4.95 -30.12
CA PHE A 412 17.97 -4.22 -30.36
C PHE A 412 19.02 -5.15 -30.95
N THR A 413 19.80 -4.67 -31.92
CA THR A 413 21.03 -5.30 -32.40
C THR A 413 22.14 -4.26 -32.42
N ILE A 414 23.23 -4.51 -31.70
CA ILE A 414 24.41 -3.64 -31.64
C ILE A 414 25.64 -4.49 -31.93
N ASN A 415 26.33 -4.17 -33.02
CA ASN A 415 27.57 -4.84 -33.38
C ASN A 415 28.72 -3.86 -33.28
N THR A 416 29.78 -4.26 -32.58
CA THR A 416 30.97 -3.42 -32.40
C THR A 416 32.23 -4.14 -32.84
N LYS A 417 33.27 -3.37 -33.15
CA LYS A 417 34.63 -3.83 -33.40
C LYS A 417 35.62 -2.94 -32.66
N THR A 418 36.64 -3.55 -32.08
CA THR A 418 37.66 -2.87 -31.29
C THR A 418 38.91 -3.75 -31.18
N LEU A 419 39.99 -3.17 -30.70
CA LEU A 419 41.16 -3.91 -30.23
C LEU A 419 41.01 -4.24 -28.75
N TYR A 420 41.56 -5.39 -28.33
CA TYR A 420 41.63 -5.77 -26.93
C TYR A 420 43.01 -6.34 -26.59
N PRO A 421 43.65 -5.91 -25.49
CA PRO A 421 45.01 -6.33 -25.20
C PRO A 421 45.13 -7.81 -24.88
N SER A 422 46.13 -8.46 -25.46
CA SER A 422 46.42 -9.87 -25.13
C SER A 422 47.03 -10.03 -23.74
N SER A 423 47.64 -8.98 -23.19
CA SER A 423 48.28 -8.98 -21.86
C SER A 423 47.31 -9.02 -20.68
N LEU A 424 46.01 -8.80 -20.91
CA LEU A 424 45.02 -8.79 -19.83
C LEU A 424 44.64 -10.20 -19.33
N HIS A 425 44.82 -11.23 -20.17
CA HIS A 425 44.52 -12.65 -19.85
C HIS A 425 43.08 -12.91 -19.36
N GLN A 426 42.19 -11.92 -19.48
CA GLN A 426 40.79 -12.03 -19.10
C GLN A 426 39.91 -11.08 -19.90
N PHE A 427 38.66 -11.48 -20.12
CA PHE A 427 37.60 -10.69 -20.72
C PHE A 427 36.32 -10.82 -19.89
N SER A 428 35.76 -9.70 -19.44
CA SER A 428 34.59 -9.71 -18.56
C SER A 428 33.36 -9.12 -19.24
N VAL A 429 32.21 -9.79 -19.07
CA VAL A 429 30.90 -9.30 -19.51
C VAL A 429 30.04 -9.07 -18.28
N PHE A 430 29.50 -7.87 -18.14
CA PHE A 430 28.62 -7.48 -17.04
C PHE A 430 27.19 -7.23 -17.52
N ILE A 431 26.24 -7.75 -16.76
CA ILE A 431 24.82 -7.50 -16.91
C ILE A 431 24.47 -6.31 -16.03
N THR A 432 24.13 -5.20 -16.68
CA THR A 432 23.91 -3.90 -16.02
C THR A 432 22.44 -3.59 -15.74
N GLU A 433 21.53 -4.36 -16.35
CA GLU A 433 20.08 -4.21 -16.19
C GLU A 433 19.46 -5.55 -15.84
N LEU A 434 18.30 -5.52 -15.17
CA LEU A 434 17.54 -6.73 -14.89
C LEU A 434 17.20 -7.42 -16.21
N THR A 435 17.68 -8.64 -16.38
CA THR A 435 17.67 -9.32 -17.67
C THR A 435 17.09 -10.72 -17.54
N ARG A 436 16.18 -11.08 -18.44
CA ARG A 436 15.58 -12.40 -18.49
C ARG A 436 16.07 -13.20 -19.70
N GLY A 437 16.56 -14.41 -19.44
CA GLY A 437 17.11 -15.29 -20.47
C GLY A 437 18.42 -14.74 -21.05
N VAL A 438 19.53 -15.01 -20.36
CA VAL A 438 20.88 -14.58 -20.73
C VAL A 438 21.60 -15.67 -21.51
N ASP A 439 22.32 -15.29 -22.56
CA ASP A 439 23.12 -16.17 -23.39
C ASP A 439 24.38 -15.42 -23.84
N ILE A 440 25.54 -15.79 -23.30
CA ILE A 440 26.82 -15.14 -23.58
C ILE A 440 27.74 -16.18 -24.23
N ALA A 441 28.23 -15.89 -25.43
CA ALA A 441 29.14 -16.76 -26.17
C ALA A 441 30.47 -16.06 -26.40
N PHE A 442 31.57 -16.71 -26.02
CA PHE A 442 32.92 -16.25 -26.24
C PHE A 442 33.61 -17.20 -27.22
N GLN A 443 33.81 -16.72 -28.44
CA GLN A 443 34.52 -17.42 -29.50
C GLN A 443 35.96 -16.91 -29.57
N PHE A 444 36.92 -17.82 -29.59
CA PHE A 444 38.35 -17.52 -29.53
C PHE A 444 39.14 -18.34 -30.56
N PRO A 445 40.32 -17.84 -30.98
CA PRO A 445 41.13 -18.54 -31.96
C PRO A 445 41.86 -19.73 -31.30
N THR A 446 42.22 -20.74 -32.10
CA THR A 446 42.72 -22.04 -31.61
C THR A 446 44.08 -21.97 -30.90
N GLU A 447 44.81 -20.87 -31.04
CA GLU A 447 46.10 -20.67 -30.35
C GLU A 447 45.94 -20.36 -28.85
N LEU A 448 44.73 -20.00 -28.39
CA LEU A 448 44.43 -19.90 -26.96
C LEU A 448 44.17 -21.30 -26.40
N GLU A 449 45.25 -21.95 -25.94
CA GLU A 449 45.24 -23.36 -25.51
C GLU A 449 44.32 -23.63 -24.30
N THR A 450 44.20 -22.67 -23.37
CA THR A 450 43.43 -22.84 -22.13
C THR A 450 42.52 -21.65 -21.88
N VAL A 451 41.26 -21.75 -22.30
CA VAL A 451 40.22 -20.77 -21.96
C VAL A 451 39.27 -21.37 -20.93
N ASP A 452 38.99 -20.63 -19.86
CA ASP A 452 38.00 -20.98 -18.86
C ASP A 452 37.00 -19.84 -18.63
N CYS A 453 35.88 -20.13 -17.99
CA CYS A 453 34.87 -19.13 -17.64
C CYS A 453 34.39 -19.26 -16.20
N VAL A 454 34.23 -18.11 -15.54
CA VAL A 454 33.68 -18.00 -14.18
C VAL A 454 32.43 -17.13 -14.24
N PRO A 455 31.22 -17.73 -14.29
CA PRO A 455 29.98 -16.98 -14.15
C PRO A 455 29.76 -16.56 -12.70
N PHE A 456 29.15 -15.40 -12.50
CA PHE A 456 28.74 -14.89 -11.19
C PHE A 456 27.29 -14.41 -11.25
N PHE A 457 26.38 -15.31 -11.62
CA PHE A 457 24.97 -14.97 -11.79
C PHE A 457 24.28 -14.85 -10.44
N SER A 458 23.58 -13.74 -10.24
CA SER A 458 22.68 -13.51 -9.13
C SER A 458 21.25 -13.71 -9.67
N GLY A 459 20.59 -14.77 -9.24
CA GLY A 459 19.30 -15.23 -9.78
C GLY A 459 18.68 -16.34 -8.91
N GLN A 460 17.57 -16.92 -9.38
CA GLN A 460 16.93 -18.05 -8.70
C GLN A 460 17.79 -19.32 -8.81
N ASP A 461 18.37 -19.57 -9.97
CA ASP A 461 19.41 -20.57 -10.17
C ASP A 461 20.76 -19.84 -10.19
N LYS A 462 21.72 -20.34 -9.41
CA LYS A 462 23.05 -19.71 -9.32
C LYS A 462 24.00 -20.22 -10.39
N ASP A 463 23.68 -21.37 -10.98
CA ASP A 463 24.57 -22.11 -11.86
C ASP A 463 24.05 -22.09 -13.31
N PRO A 464 24.59 -21.22 -14.19
CA PRO A 464 24.18 -21.23 -15.58
C PRO A 464 24.67 -22.48 -16.30
N VAL A 465 24.01 -22.82 -17.41
CA VAL A 465 24.44 -23.90 -18.30
C VAL A 465 25.66 -23.42 -19.08
N ILE A 466 26.77 -24.14 -18.93
CA ILE A 466 28.02 -23.89 -19.66
C ILE A 466 28.20 -24.99 -20.72
N SER A 467 28.30 -24.60 -21.99
CA SER A 467 28.68 -25.49 -23.09
C SER A 467 30.01 -25.07 -23.68
N ARG A 468 30.90 -26.04 -23.94
CA ARG A 468 32.25 -25.80 -24.45
C ARG A 468 32.48 -26.56 -25.75
N THR A 469 33.15 -25.89 -26.68
CA THR A 469 33.74 -26.47 -27.90
C THR A 469 35.21 -26.04 -27.98
N ASN A 470 35.97 -26.53 -28.96
CA ASN A 470 37.39 -26.19 -29.10
C ASN A 470 37.64 -24.69 -29.38
N GLU A 471 36.63 -23.95 -29.83
CA GLU A 471 36.77 -22.55 -30.27
C GLU A 471 35.71 -21.62 -29.65
N GLU A 472 34.81 -22.13 -28.80
CA GLU A 472 33.73 -21.35 -28.20
C GLU A 472 33.35 -21.88 -26.82
N ILE A 473 33.22 -20.97 -25.84
CA ILE A 473 32.55 -21.21 -24.56
C ILE A 473 31.27 -20.39 -24.53
N ARG A 474 30.16 -21.04 -24.18
CA ARG A 474 28.85 -20.40 -24.08
C ARG A 474 28.26 -20.62 -22.70
N VAL A 475 27.74 -19.54 -22.12
CA VAL A 475 27.15 -19.48 -20.78
C VAL A 475 25.72 -18.97 -20.91
N SER A 476 24.74 -19.79 -20.53
CA SER A 476 23.32 -19.47 -20.72
C SER A 476 22.46 -19.78 -19.50
N SER A 477 21.48 -18.93 -19.21
CA SER A 477 20.41 -19.16 -18.23
C SER A 477 19.17 -19.78 -18.89
N GLN A 478 18.20 -20.22 -18.09
CA GLN A 478 16.91 -20.63 -18.66
C GLN A 478 16.18 -19.40 -19.28
N PRO A 479 15.36 -19.56 -20.35
CA PRO A 479 14.68 -18.43 -21.01
C PRO A 479 13.74 -17.61 -20.11
N GLU A 480 13.20 -18.25 -19.07
CA GLU A 480 12.25 -17.65 -18.12
C GLU A 480 12.94 -17.03 -16.91
N GLU A 481 14.24 -17.30 -16.74
CA GLU A 481 14.99 -16.95 -15.55
C GLU A 481 15.46 -15.50 -15.54
N TRP A 482 15.28 -14.85 -14.39
CA TRP A 482 15.72 -13.49 -14.13
C TRP A 482 17.12 -13.47 -13.55
N ILE A 483 17.99 -12.71 -14.21
CA ILE A 483 19.36 -12.45 -13.82
C ILE A 483 19.46 -10.98 -13.40
N PHE A 484 19.94 -10.76 -12.18
CA PHE A 484 20.01 -9.44 -11.57
C PHE A 484 21.18 -8.60 -12.14
N PRO A 485 21.04 -7.25 -12.16
CA PRO A 485 22.17 -6.35 -12.37
C PRO A 485 23.31 -6.72 -11.40
N ILE A 486 24.57 -6.65 -11.86
CA ILE A 486 25.82 -7.16 -11.23
C ILE A 486 26.23 -8.57 -11.61
N SER A 487 25.35 -9.31 -12.28
CA SER A 487 25.70 -10.63 -12.78
C SER A 487 26.64 -10.50 -13.98
N GLY A 488 27.32 -11.58 -14.33
CA GLY A 488 28.19 -11.58 -15.49
C GLY A 488 29.01 -12.85 -15.62
N VAL A 489 29.99 -12.79 -16.51
CA VAL A 489 30.96 -13.87 -16.72
C VAL A 489 32.34 -13.27 -16.98
N VAL A 490 33.35 -13.84 -16.33
CA VAL A 490 34.75 -13.58 -16.66
C VAL A 490 35.26 -14.78 -17.47
N PHE A 491 35.78 -14.53 -18.65
CA PHE A 491 36.55 -15.50 -19.44
C PHE A 491 38.04 -15.28 -19.15
N ALA A 492 38.76 -16.30 -18.75
CA ALA A 492 40.22 -16.25 -18.52
C ALA A 492 40.92 -17.08 -19.60
N TYR A 493 42.01 -16.57 -20.17
CA TYR A 493 42.71 -17.18 -21.31
C TYR A 493 44.22 -16.91 -21.35
#